data_AF-A0A3R7IA07-F1
#
_entry.id   AF-A0A3R7IA07-F1
#
_cell.length_a   1.000
_cell.length_b   1.000
_cell.length_c   1.000
_cell.angle_alpha   90.00
_cell.angle_beta   90.00
_cell.angle_gamma   90.00
#
_symmetry.space_group_name_H-M   'P 1'
#
loop_
_entity.id
_entity.type
_entity.pdbx_description
1 polymer ?
#
loop_
_entity_poly.entity_id
_entity_poly.type
_entity_poly.pdbx_seq_one_letter_code
_entity_poly.pdbx_strand_id
1 'polypeptide(L)' 'MKRAILIVKGEVQRVGYRDVVAKIARKLSISGFVENLKPYDV' A
#
# COMPACT_ATOMS: atom_id res chain seq x y z
N MET A 1 1.28 -20.38 3.90
CA MET A 1 0.96 -18.93 3.89
C MET A 1 2.10 -18.20 3.18
N LYS A 2 1.83 -17.21 2.31
CA LYS A 2 2.88 -16.42 1.63
C LYS A 2 2.78 -14.96 2.05
N ARG A 3 3.91 -14.29 2.25
CA ARG A 3 4.01 -12.87 2.59
C ARG A 3 4.84 -12.16 1.53
N ALA A 4 4.38 -10.99 1.11
CA ALA A 4 5.14 -10.07 0.28
C ALA A 4 5.38 -8.76 1.05
N ILE A 5 6.54 -8.14 0.83
CA ILE A 5 6.87 -6.80 1.29
C ILE A 5 7.21 -6.01 0.03
N LEU A 6 6.55 -4.88 -0.15
CA LEU A 6 6.62 -4.07 -1.36
C LEU A 6 7.09 -2.66 -1.00
N ILE A 7 7.86 -2.05 -1.89
CA ILE A 7 8.16 -0.62 -1.87
C ILE A 7 7.72 -0.09 -3.24
N VAL A 8 6.79 0.83 -3.22
CA VAL A 8 6.20 1.46 -4.39
C VAL A 8 6.78 2.86 -4.51
N LYS A 9 7.30 3.17 -5.70
CA LYS A 9 7.96 4.43 -6.00
C LYS A 9 7.11 5.27 -6.96
N GLY A 10 7.31 6.59 -6.92
CA GLY A 10 6.67 7.55 -7.83
C GLY A 10 5.71 8.50 -7.12
N GLU A 11 4.74 9.03 -7.85
CA GLU A 11 3.71 9.94 -7.33
C GLU A 11 2.60 9.17 -6.59
N VAL A 12 2.97 8.50 -5.50
CA VAL A 12 2.07 7.62 -4.74
C VAL A 12 1.63 8.21 -3.41
N GLN A 13 2.31 9.25 -2.92
CA GLN A 13 1.90 9.97 -1.72
C GLN A 13 0.93 11.10 -2.03
N ARG A 14 0.04 11.40 -1.08
CA ARG A 14 -0.96 12.49 -1.14
C ARG A 14 -2.00 12.38 -2.27
N VAL A 15 -2.06 11.23 -2.94
CA VAL A 15 -3.03 10.94 -4.03
C VAL A 15 -4.08 9.88 -3.65
N GLY A 16 -4.19 9.53 -2.37
CA GLY A 16 -5.15 8.51 -1.89
C GLY A 16 -4.72 7.06 -2.13
N TYR A 17 -3.45 6.80 -2.50
CA TYR A 17 -2.95 5.46 -2.80
C TYR A 17 -3.20 4.45 -1.68
N ARG A 18 -2.92 4.83 -0.42
CA ARG A 18 -3.13 3.96 0.75
C ARG A 18 -4.59 3.52 0.91
N ASP A 19 -5.54 4.40 0.65
CA ASP A 19 -6.97 4.10 0.75
C ASP A 19 -7.41 3.11 -0.34
N VAL A 20 -6.90 3.30 -1.57
CA VAL A 20 -7.15 2.40 -2.70
C VAL A 20 -6.58 1.01 -2.42
N VAL A 21 -5.33 0.93 -1.94
CA VAL A 21 -4.68 -0.33 -1.57
C VAL A 21 -5.46 -1.05 -0.48
N ALA A 22 -5.83 -0.36 0.61
CA ALA A 22 -6.60 -0.95 1.70
C ALA A 22 -7.98 -1.46 1.23
N LYS A 23 -8.66 -0.70 0.37
CA LYS A 23 -9.94 -1.11 -0.22
C LYS A 23 -9.81 -2.37 -1.08
N ILE A 24 -8.77 -2.46 -1.91
CA ILE A 24 -8.51 -3.63 -2.77
C ILE A 24 -8.10 -4.84 -1.92
N ALA A 25 -7.19 -4.66 -0.95
CA ALA A 25 -6.76 -5.72 -0.04
C ALA A 25 -7.94 -6.34 0.69
N ARG A 26 -8.87 -5.52 1.20
CA ARG A 26 -10.12 -6.00 1.82
C ARG A 26 -10.99 -6.81 0.87
N LYS A 27 -11.15 -6.36 -0.39
CA LYS A 27 -11.92 -7.10 -1.41
C LYS A 27 -11.30 -8.45 -1.74
N LEU A 28 -9.98 -8.56 -1.70
CA LEU A 28 -9.22 -9.77 -2.02
C LEU A 28 -8.93 -10.65 -0.78
N SER A 29 -9.45 -10.28 0.40
CA SER A 29 -9.14 -10.97 1.67
C SER A 29 -7.63 -11.06 1.97
N ILE A 30 -6.87 -10.04 1.57
CA ILE A 30 -5.43 -9.92 1.87
C ILE A 30 -5.26 -9.18 3.19
N SER A 31 -4.60 -9.81 4.16
CA SER A 31 -4.24 -9.20 5.44
C SER A 31 -2.91 -8.44 5.34
N GLY A 32 -2.84 -7.27 5.98
CA GLY A 32 -1.60 -6.48 6.05
C GLY A 32 -1.86 -5.02 6.38
N PHE A 33 -0.87 -4.17 6.12
CA PHE A 33 -0.96 -2.72 6.26
C PHE A 33 -0.24 -2.04 5.09
N VAL A 34 -0.50 -0.75 4.92
CA VAL A 34 0.15 0.13 3.96
C VAL A 34 0.48 1.45 4.66
N GLU A 35 1.69 1.96 4.48
CA GLU A 35 2.17 3.17 5.15
C GLU A 35 3.03 4.02 4.22
N ASN A 36 3.15 5.32 4.49
CA ASN A 36 4.05 6.14 3.71
C ASN A 36 5.47 6.00 4.26
N LEU A 37 6.44 5.79 3.38
CA LEU A 37 7.86 5.82 3.69
C LEU A 37 8.45 7.19 3.31
N LYS A 38 9.22 7.80 4.22
CA LYS A 38 9.93 9.05 3.91
C LYS A 38 11.06 8.78 2.89
N PRO A 39 11.28 9.65 1.89
CA PRO A 39 10.58 10.92 1.68
C PRO A 39 9.25 10.78 0.92
N TYR A 40 9.14 9.92 -0.09
CA TYR A 40 7.98 9.88 -1.01
C TYR A 40 7.55 8.48 -1.50
N ASP A 41 8.07 7.40 -0.90
CA ASP A 41 7.69 6.02 -1.26
C ASP A 41 6.53 5.52 -0.38
N VAL A 42 5.92 4.39 -0.74
CA VAL A 42 4.84 3.71 0.02
C VAL A 42 5.10 2.21 0.08
#